data_AF-A0A484WNL9-F1
#
_entry.id   AF-A0A484WNL9-F1
#
_cell.length_a   1.000
_cell.length_b   1.000
_cell.length_c   1.000
_cell.angle_alpha   90.00
_cell.angle_beta   90.00
_cell.angle_gamma   90.00
#
_symmetry.space_group_name_H-M   'P 1'
#
loop_
_entity.id
_entity.type
_entity.pdbx_description
1 polymer ?
#
loop_
_entity_poly.entity_id
_entity_poly.type
_entity_poly.pdbx_seq_one_letter_code
_entity_poly.pdbx_strand_id
1 'polypeptide(L)'
;MFNRNHMLVGGVRPHLYCLPILKRNIHQQALRELVASGFNRVFLGTDSAPHARHRKESSCGCAGCFNAPTALGSYATVFEEMNALQYFEAFCSVNGPQFYGLPVNDTFIELVREEQQVAESIALTDDTLVPFLAGETVRWSVKQ
;
A
#
# COMPACT_ATOMS: atom_id res chain seq x y z
N MET A 1 -0.98 -3.87 6.68
CA MET A 1 -0.72 -5.30 6.40
C MET A 1 0.58 -5.77 7.02
N PHE A 2 1.71 -5.08 6.81
CA PHE A 2 3.01 -5.55 7.29
C PHE A 2 3.55 -4.81 8.53
N ASN A 3 4.45 -5.49 9.24
CA ASN A 3 5.30 -4.98 10.31
C ASN A 3 6.72 -5.56 10.16
N ARG A 4 7.64 -5.14 11.02
CA ARG A 4 9.07 -5.53 10.97
C ARG A 4 9.30 -7.04 10.82
N ASN A 5 8.48 -7.88 11.45
CA ASN A 5 8.68 -9.33 11.38
C ASN A 5 8.46 -9.87 9.97
N HIS A 6 7.53 -9.29 9.21
CA HIS A 6 7.32 -9.65 7.80
C HIS A 6 8.55 -9.33 6.94
N MET A 7 9.36 -8.34 7.31
CA MET A 7 10.57 -7.99 6.58
C MET A 7 11.80 -8.82 6.98
N LEU A 8 11.87 -9.32 8.22
CA LEU A 8 13.12 -9.88 8.79
C LEU A 8 13.04 -11.35 9.25
N VAL A 9 11.86 -11.91 9.48
CA VAL A 9 11.73 -13.30 9.96
C VAL A 9 11.84 -14.27 8.80
N GLY A 10 12.74 -15.25 8.92
CA GLY A 10 13.01 -16.26 7.89
C GLY A 10 13.92 -15.78 6.75
N GLY A 11 14.52 -14.59 6.88
CA GLY A 11 15.34 -13.95 5.85
C GLY A 11 14.95 -12.48 5.65
N VAL A 12 15.83 -11.72 5.01
CA VAL A 12 15.56 -10.32 4.67
C VAL A 12 14.72 -10.28 3.39
N ARG A 13 13.54 -9.66 3.45
CA ARG A 13 12.69 -9.37 2.27
C ARG A 13 12.93 -7.92 1.82
N PRO A 14 13.87 -7.63 0.89
CA PRO A 14 14.26 -6.26 0.54
C PRO A 14 13.13 -5.44 -0.09
N HIS A 15 12.15 -6.10 -0.71
CA HIS A 15 10.97 -5.44 -1.29
C HIS A 15 9.99 -4.87 -0.23
N LEU A 16 10.18 -5.21 1.05
CA LEU A 16 9.50 -4.57 2.19
C LEU A 16 10.36 -3.52 2.92
N TYR A 17 11.60 -3.31 2.48
CA TYR A 17 12.49 -2.29 3.05
C TYR A 17 12.21 -0.91 2.44
N CYS A 18 11.77 0.02 3.29
CA CYS A 18 11.54 1.43 2.97
C CYS A 18 11.92 2.34 4.15
N LEU A 19 11.86 3.65 3.93
CA LEU A 19 12.01 4.65 4.97
C LEU A 19 10.71 5.46 5.09
N PRO A 20 10.17 5.67 6.31
CA PRO A 20 10.62 5.09 7.59
C PRO A 20 10.46 3.56 7.66
N ILE A 21 11.41 2.86 8.28
CA ILE A 21 11.42 1.38 8.33
C ILE A 21 10.18 0.78 9.00
N LEU A 22 9.72 -0.38 8.54
CA LEU A 22 8.68 -1.16 9.22
C LEU A 22 9.04 -1.37 10.71
N LYS A 23 8.10 -1.00 11.59
CA LYS A 23 8.26 -1.09 13.05
C LYS A 23 7.57 -2.34 13.62
N ARG A 24 7.61 -2.51 14.93
CA ARG A 24 6.94 -3.61 15.66
C ARG A 24 5.43 -3.63 15.42
N ASN A 25 4.80 -4.80 15.63
CA ASN A 25 3.37 -5.01 15.48
C ASN A 25 2.51 -3.95 16.22
N ILE A 26 2.88 -3.56 17.44
CA ILE A 26 2.11 -2.57 18.20
C ILE A 26 1.99 -1.21 17.48
N HIS A 27 3.00 -0.82 16.69
CA HIS A 27 2.95 0.42 15.93
C HIS A 27 2.09 0.26 14.68
N GLN A 28 2.13 -0.91 14.05
CA GLN A 28 1.22 -1.24 12.95
C GLN A 28 -0.24 -1.18 13.43
N GLN A 29 -0.55 -1.75 14.60
CA GLN A 29 -1.91 -1.73 15.13
C GLN A 29 -2.39 -0.32 15.44
N ALA A 30 -1.55 0.53 16.06
CA ALA A 30 -1.89 1.93 16.27
C ALA A 30 -2.22 2.68 14.97
N LEU A 31 -1.49 2.42 13.88
CA LEU A 31 -1.80 3.00 12.56
C LEU A 31 -3.13 2.48 12.00
N ARG A 32 -3.42 1.18 12.15
CA ARG A 32 -4.68 0.56 11.71
C ARG A 32 -5.88 1.09 12.49
N GLU A 33 -5.76 1.19 13.80
CA GLU A 33 -6.78 1.76 14.69
C GLU A 33 -7.04 3.23 14.34
N LEU A 34 -6.00 4.01 14.06
CA LEU A 34 -6.14 5.41 13.67
C LEU A 34 -6.96 5.57 12.38
N VAL A 35 -6.63 4.83 11.32
CA VAL A 35 -7.40 4.92 10.07
C VAL A 35 -8.82 4.35 10.21
N ALA A 36 -9.01 3.33 11.04
CA ALA A 36 -10.32 2.73 11.34
C ALA A 36 -11.19 3.58 12.26
N SER A 37 -10.64 4.60 12.93
CA SER A 37 -11.38 5.48 13.84
C SER A 37 -12.24 6.54 13.13
N GLY A 38 -12.03 6.76 11.83
CA GLY A 38 -12.64 7.87 11.09
C GLY A 38 -11.99 9.23 11.36
N PHE A 39 -10.81 9.27 11.98
CA PHE A 39 -10.06 10.51 12.20
C PHE A 39 -9.76 11.24 10.88
N ASN A 40 -10.27 12.45 10.73
CA ASN A 40 -10.32 13.14 9.43
C ASN A 40 -9.04 13.89 9.03
N ARG A 41 -7.95 13.78 9.81
CA ARG A 41 -6.63 14.36 9.46
C ARG A 41 -5.59 13.29 9.14
N VAL A 42 -6.04 12.09 8.79
CA VAL A 42 -5.23 11.08 8.09
C VAL A 42 -5.87 10.78 6.74
N PHE A 43 -5.05 10.63 5.72
CA PHE A 43 -5.47 10.42 4.35
C PHE A 43 -4.45 9.57 3.59
N LEU A 44 -4.87 9.08 2.42
CA LEU A 44 -4.06 8.24 1.56
C LEU A 44 -2.79 8.96 1.10
N GLY A 45 -1.66 8.30 1.29
CA GLY A 45 -0.36 8.68 0.75
C GLY A 45 0.46 7.41 0.56
N THR A 46 0.66 6.99 -0.68
CA THR A 46 1.21 5.65 -0.96
C THR A 46 2.70 5.56 -0.68
N ASP A 47 3.42 6.68 -0.81
CA ASP A 47 4.89 6.70 -0.84
C ASP A 47 5.44 5.66 -1.84
N SER A 48 4.84 5.62 -3.04
CA SER A 48 5.29 4.68 -4.06
C SER A 48 6.67 5.05 -4.55
N ALA A 49 7.62 4.14 -4.36
CA ALA A 49 9.04 4.40 -4.61
C ALA A 49 9.64 3.25 -5.44
N PRO A 50 9.48 3.28 -6.78
CA PRO A 50 9.99 2.24 -7.65
C PRO A 50 11.52 2.28 -7.74
N HIS A 51 12.13 1.10 -7.59
CA HIS A 51 13.53 0.85 -7.89
C HIS A 51 13.64 -0.43 -8.71
N ALA A 52 14.51 -0.43 -9.72
CA ALA A 52 14.82 -1.63 -10.49
C ALA A 52 15.24 -2.79 -9.57
N ARG A 53 14.89 -4.02 -9.94
CA ARG A 53 15.07 -5.21 -9.10
C ARG A 53 16.50 -5.37 -8.63
N HIS A 54 17.50 -5.19 -9.51
CA HIS A 54 18.91 -5.29 -9.12
C HIS A 54 19.34 -4.24 -8.08
N ARG A 55 18.65 -3.08 -8.00
CA ARG A 55 18.90 -2.05 -6.98
C ARG A 55 18.32 -2.41 -5.62
N LYS A 56 17.29 -3.26 -5.58
CA LYS A 56 16.65 -3.79 -4.37
C LYS A 56 17.37 -5.05 -3.87
N GLU A 57 17.61 -6.00 -4.77
CA GLU A 57 18.24 -7.30 -4.52
C GLU A 57 19.77 -7.21 -4.65
N SER A 58 20.37 -6.36 -3.81
CA SER A 58 21.82 -6.12 -3.80
C SER A 58 22.39 -6.23 -2.39
N SER A 59 23.71 -6.12 -2.26
CA SER A 59 24.40 -6.04 -0.97
C SER A 59 24.04 -4.76 -0.18
N CYS A 60 23.48 -3.74 -0.83
CA CYS A 60 22.99 -2.50 -0.22
C CYS A 60 21.69 -2.06 -0.92
N GLY A 61 20.59 -2.75 -0.63
CA GLY A 61 19.30 -2.54 -1.28
C GLY A 61 18.71 -1.15 -1.05
N CYS A 62 18.21 -0.52 -2.13
CA CYS A 62 17.54 0.78 -2.06
C CYS A 62 16.25 0.70 -1.20
N ALA A 63 15.96 1.74 -0.44
CA ALA A 63 14.73 1.85 0.35
C ALA A 63 13.56 2.34 -0.50
N GLY A 64 12.45 1.62 -0.52
CA GLY A 64 11.25 2.01 -1.27
C GLY A 64 10.40 0.81 -1.69
N CYS A 65 9.08 0.97 -1.69
CA CYS A 65 8.14 -0.04 -2.12
C CYS A 65 7.38 0.45 -3.35
N PHE A 66 7.37 -0.33 -4.43
CA PHE A 66 6.56 0.01 -5.60
C PHE A 66 5.13 -0.49 -5.44
N ASN A 67 4.29 0.30 -4.79
CA ASN A 67 2.92 -0.09 -4.42
C ASN A 67 1.80 0.54 -5.25
N ALA A 68 2.10 1.45 -6.19
CA ALA A 68 1.07 2.12 -6.99
C ALA A 68 0.10 1.15 -7.68
N PRO A 69 0.55 -0.01 -8.24
CA PRO A 69 -0.36 -0.95 -8.90
C PRO A 69 -1.39 -1.60 -7.94
N THR A 70 -1.06 -1.74 -6.66
CA THR A 70 -1.85 -2.53 -5.69
C THR A 70 -2.35 -1.71 -4.50
N ALA A 71 -2.07 -0.40 -4.46
CA ALA A 71 -2.29 0.44 -3.29
C ALA A 71 -3.77 0.52 -2.86
N LEU A 72 -4.68 0.82 -3.78
CA LEU A 72 -6.07 1.09 -3.42
C LEU A 72 -6.78 -0.18 -2.90
N GLY A 73 -6.58 -1.32 -3.57
CA GLY A 73 -7.06 -2.62 -3.11
C GLY A 73 -6.44 -3.05 -1.77
N SER A 74 -5.16 -2.72 -1.55
CA SER A 74 -4.48 -2.97 -0.28
C SER A 74 -5.09 -2.16 0.87
N TYR A 75 -5.39 -0.87 0.66
CA TYR A 75 -6.10 -0.08 1.66
C TYR A 75 -7.51 -0.61 1.89
N ALA A 76 -8.27 -0.92 0.83
CA ALA A 76 -9.61 -1.50 0.96
C ALA A 76 -9.60 -2.79 1.82
N THR A 77 -8.61 -3.65 1.61
CA THR A 77 -8.39 -4.86 2.41
C THR A 77 -8.17 -4.52 3.89
N VAL A 78 -7.31 -3.54 4.20
CA VAL A 78 -7.08 -3.10 5.59
C VAL A 78 -8.36 -2.56 6.23
N PHE A 79 -9.14 -1.75 5.52
CA PHE A 79 -10.39 -1.19 6.04
C PHE A 79 -11.48 -2.27 6.22
N GLU A 80 -11.56 -3.26 5.32
CA GLU A 80 -12.47 -4.41 5.47
C GLU A 80 -12.10 -5.25 6.70
N GLU A 81 -10.82 -5.61 6.87
CA GLU A 81 -10.33 -6.36 8.04
C GLU A 81 -10.61 -5.66 9.38
N MET A 82 -10.68 -4.32 9.37
CA MET A 82 -10.97 -3.50 10.55
C MET A 82 -12.46 -3.21 10.73
N ASN A 83 -13.35 -3.77 9.90
CA ASN A 83 -14.79 -3.46 9.86
C ASN A 83 -15.05 -1.93 9.75
N ALA A 84 -14.27 -1.26 8.89
CA ALA A 84 -14.20 0.20 8.82
C ALA A 84 -14.42 0.76 7.40
N LEU A 85 -14.98 -0.01 6.47
CA LEU A 85 -15.19 0.43 5.08
C LEU A 85 -15.99 1.73 4.95
N GLN A 86 -16.84 2.06 5.92
CA GLN A 86 -17.56 3.34 6.01
C GLN A 86 -16.64 4.57 6.08
N TYR A 87 -15.37 4.41 6.46
CA TYR A 87 -14.38 5.49 6.50
C TYR A 87 -13.40 5.49 5.32
N PHE A 88 -13.50 4.49 4.43
CA PHE A 88 -12.54 4.27 3.35
C PHE A 88 -12.55 5.41 2.32
N GLU A 89 -13.73 5.86 1.89
CA GLU A 89 -13.86 6.97 0.94
C GLU A 89 -13.26 8.26 1.50
N ALA A 90 -13.57 8.60 2.76
CA ALA A 90 -13.05 9.80 3.38
C ALA A 90 -11.50 9.78 3.44
N PHE A 91 -10.92 8.64 3.80
CA PHE A 91 -9.46 8.46 3.82
C PHE A 91 -8.83 8.61 2.44
N CYS A 92 -9.45 8.08 1.39
CA CYS A 92 -8.89 8.09 0.03
C CYS A 92 -9.10 9.41 -0.71
N SER A 93 -10.23 10.07 -0.50
CA SER A 93 -10.75 11.04 -1.47
C SER A 93 -11.23 12.37 -0.86
N VAL A 94 -11.39 12.48 0.47
CA VAL A 94 -11.99 13.68 1.09
C VAL A 94 -11.04 14.36 2.08
N ASN A 95 -10.46 13.60 3.01
CA ASN A 95 -9.62 14.12 4.08
C ASN A 95 -8.39 14.86 3.53
N GLY A 96 -7.79 14.34 2.46
CA GLY A 96 -6.67 14.95 1.77
C GLY A 96 -7.03 16.31 1.16
N PRO A 97 -8.00 16.39 0.22
CA PRO A 97 -8.46 17.66 -0.33
C PRO A 97 -8.86 18.69 0.73
N GLN A 98 -9.58 18.28 1.76
CA GLN A 98 -9.94 19.18 2.88
C GLN A 98 -8.71 19.74 3.59
N PHE A 99 -7.70 18.91 3.87
CA PHE A 99 -6.46 19.36 4.51
C PHE A 99 -5.66 20.33 3.63
N TYR A 100 -5.60 20.07 2.33
CA TYR A 100 -4.86 20.89 1.37
C TYR A 100 -5.63 22.12 0.86
N GLY A 101 -6.90 22.29 1.22
CA GLY A 101 -7.75 23.39 0.73
C GLY A 101 -8.11 23.24 -0.75
N LEU A 102 -8.23 22.01 -1.24
CA LEU A 102 -8.57 21.67 -2.63
C LEU A 102 -9.99 21.08 -2.72
N PRO A 103 -10.67 21.20 -3.88
CA PRO A 103 -11.97 20.56 -4.07
C PRO A 103 -11.86 19.03 -4.07
N VAL A 104 -12.93 18.36 -3.63
CA VAL A 104 -13.09 16.92 -3.80
C VAL A 104 -13.42 16.63 -5.26
N ASN A 105 -12.89 15.52 -5.80
CA ASN A 105 -13.21 15.08 -7.16
C ASN A 105 -14.72 14.79 -7.29
N ASP A 106 -15.29 15.04 -8.48
CA ASP A 106 -16.71 14.83 -8.80
C ASP A 106 -16.98 13.54 -9.59
N THR A 107 -15.94 12.78 -9.91
CA THR A 107 -16.01 11.47 -10.57
C THR A 107 -15.82 10.31 -9.58
N PHE A 108 -16.27 9.13 -9.97
CA PHE A 108 -16.20 7.92 -9.15
C PHE A 108 -15.40 6.81 -9.82
N ILE A 109 -14.85 5.93 -8.99
CA ILE A 109 -14.29 4.63 -9.39
C ILE A 109 -14.96 3.54 -8.55
N GLU A 110 -14.98 2.31 -9.08
CA GLU A 110 -15.53 1.15 -8.38
C GLU A 110 -14.40 0.17 -8.04
N LEU A 111 -14.41 -0.35 -6.81
CA LEU A 111 -13.61 -1.53 -6.47
C LEU A 111 -14.53 -2.75 -6.45
N VAL A 112 -14.04 -3.85 -7.03
CA VAL A 112 -14.70 -5.15 -6.99
C VAL A 112 -13.96 -6.08 -6.04
N ARG A 113 -14.72 -6.86 -5.27
CA ARG A 113 -14.17 -7.89 -4.38
C ARG A 113 -13.97 -9.20 -5.13
N GLU A 114 -13.05 -9.15 -6.09
CA GLU A 114 -12.68 -10.26 -6.95
C GLU A 114 -11.21 -10.58 -6.75
N GLU A 115 -10.90 -11.86 -6.54
CA GLU A 115 -9.53 -12.30 -6.36
C GLU A 115 -8.74 -12.10 -7.65
N GLN A 116 -7.61 -11.40 -7.56
CA GLN A 116 -6.71 -11.18 -8.69
C GLN A 116 -5.27 -11.48 -8.31
N GLN A 117 -4.54 -12.08 -9.23
CA GLN A 117 -3.10 -12.32 -9.08
C GLN A 117 -2.31 -11.07 -9.45
N VAL A 118 -1.42 -10.63 -8.56
CA VAL A 118 -0.52 -9.51 -8.83
C VAL A 118 0.66 -10.01 -9.67
N ALA A 119 1.01 -9.27 -10.72
CA ALA A 119 2.15 -9.60 -11.57
C ALA A 119 3.44 -9.75 -10.75
N GLU A 120 4.21 -10.79 -11.02
CA GLU A 120 5.51 -11.05 -10.37
C GLU A 120 6.53 -9.93 -10.60
N SER A 121 6.47 -9.31 -11.77
CA SER A 121 7.31 -8.17 -12.13
C SER A 121 6.68 -7.34 -13.23
N ILE A 122 7.11 -6.08 -13.33
CA ILE A 122 6.72 -5.12 -14.38
C ILE A 122 7.99 -4.74 -15.14
N ALA A 123 7.97 -4.87 -16.47
CA ALA A 123 9.15 -4.65 -17.29
C ALA A 123 9.60 -3.18 -17.30
N LEU A 124 10.92 -2.97 -17.29
CA LEU A 124 11.55 -1.71 -17.66
C LEU A 124 12.27 -1.88 -19.01
N THR A 125 12.80 -0.79 -19.57
CA THR A 125 13.70 -0.86 -20.73
C THR A 125 14.91 -1.75 -20.42
N ASP A 126 15.50 -1.56 -19.24
CA ASP A 126 16.59 -2.38 -18.70
C ASP A 126 16.18 -2.85 -17.29
N ASP A 127 16.13 -4.17 -17.06
CA ASP A 127 15.68 -4.84 -15.82
C ASP A 127 14.14 -4.82 -15.61
N THR A 128 13.68 -5.10 -14.38
CA THR A 128 12.27 -5.11 -14.00
C THR A 128 12.01 -4.37 -12.69
N LEU A 129 10.77 -3.95 -12.46
CA LEU A 129 10.24 -3.57 -11.15
C LEU A 129 9.56 -4.77 -10.51
N VAL A 130 9.71 -4.94 -9.20
CA VAL A 130 8.93 -5.91 -8.42
C VAL A 130 7.84 -5.13 -7.66
N PRO A 131 6.55 -5.29 -8.02
CA PRO A 131 5.49 -4.57 -7.34
C PRO A 131 5.27 -5.11 -5.92
N PHE A 132 4.70 -4.27 -5.08
CA PHE A 132 4.20 -4.66 -3.77
C PHE A 132 3.11 -5.73 -3.92
N LEU A 133 3.24 -6.83 -3.17
CA LEU A 133 2.42 -8.04 -3.28
C LEU A 133 2.62 -8.85 -4.57
N ALA A 134 3.77 -8.73 -5.25
CA ALA A 134 4.12 -9.58 -6.40
C ALA A 134 3.86 -11.07 -6.13
N GLY A 135 3.14 -11.74 -7.05
CA GLY A 135 2.80 -13.16 -6.97
C GLY A 135 1.69 -13.52 -5.97
N GLU A 136 1.19 -12.56 -5.20
CA GLU A 136 0.11 -12.78 -4.23
C GLU A 136 -1.26 -12.59 -4.87
N THR A 137 -2.24 -13.35 -4.38
CA THR A 137 -3.66 -13.12 -4.68
C THR A 137 -4.19 -11.99 -3.79
N VAL A 138 -4.68 -10.92 -4.39
CA VAL A 138 -5.33 -9.79 -3.70
C VAL A 138 -6.85 -9.89 -3.77
N ARG A 139 -7.54 -9.40 -2.74
CA ARG A 139 -8.99 -9.54 -2.54
C ARG A 139 -9.84 -8.46 -3.20
N TRP A 140 -9.26 -7.28 -3.40
CA TRP A 140 -9.93 -6.10 -3.95
C TRP A 140 -9.12 -5.53 -5.09
N SER A 141 -9.81 -5.18 -6.17
CA SER A 141 -9.22 -4.55 -7.34
C SER A 141 -10.12 -3.45 -7.90
N VAL A 142 -9.52 -2.47 -8.56
CA VAL A 142 -10.27 -1.46 -9.30
C VAL A 142 -10.89 -2.12 -10.52
N LYS A 143 -12.19 -1.88 -10.73
CA LYS A 143 -12.91 -2.35 -11.90
C LYS A 143 -12.31 -1.70 -13.15
N GLN A 144 -11.84 -2.53 -14.09
CA GLN A 144 -11.30 -2.09 -15.38
C GLN A 144 -12.42 -1.71 -16.36
#